data_AF-A0A1U7NIQ8-F1
#
_entry.id   AF-A0A1U7NIQ8-F1
#
_cell.length_a   1.000
_cell.length_b   1.000
_cell.length_c   1.000
_cell.angle_alpha   90.00
_cell.angle_beta   90.00
_cell.angle_gamma   90.00
#
_symmetry.space_group_name_H-M   'P 1'
#
loop_
_entity.id
_entity.type
_entity.pdbx_description
1 polymer ?
#
loop_
_entity_poly.entity_id
_entity_poly.type
_entity_poly.pdbx_seq_one_letter_code
_entity_poly.pdbx_strand_id
1 'polypeptide(L)' 'MEWLAVESDFRHRNIGSLLLQELEKRCRQMNIHTIVLNTQDYQAPVFYEKNGFNLAGQIRDFPFEGTIRYFLSKRL' A
#
# COMPACT_ATOMS: atom_id res chain seq x y z
N MET A 1 -4.26 5.82 -12.83
CA MET A 1 -4.20 4.76 -11.82
C MET A 1 -2.74 4.45 -11.58
N GLU A 2 -2.27 4.63 -10.36
CA GLU A 2 -0.89 4.35 -9.97
C GLU A 2 -0.87 3.02 -9.21
N TRP A 3 0.14 2.18 -9.46
CA TRP A 3 0.20 0.82 -8.95
C TRP A 3 1.59 0.50 -8.41
N LEU A 4 1.63 -0.29 -7.34
CA LEU A 4 2.82 -1.02 -6.91
C LEU A 4 2.51 -2.51 -7.05
N ALA A 5 3.18 -3.17 -7.99
CA ALA A 5 2.99 -4.59 -8.25
C ALA A 5 4.34 -5.27 -8.43
N VAL A 6 4.42 -6.51 -7.96
CA VAL A 6 5.54 -7.41 -8.21
C VAL A 6 4.96 -8.67 -8.86
N GLU A 7 5.52 -9.02 -10.02
CA GLU A 7 5.19 -10.24 -10.75
C GLU A 7 5.38 -11.47 -9.84
N SER A 8 4.53 -12.48 -10.01
CA SER A 8 4.42 -13.64 -9.10
C SER A 8 5.77 -14.28 -8.77
N ASP A 9 6.61 -14.46 -9.79
CA ASP A 9 7.86 -15.21 -9.72
C ASP A 9 8.96 -14.47 -8.92
N PHE A 10 8.72 -13.18 -8.69
CA PHE A 10 9.59 -12.26 -7.98
C PHE A 10 9.05 -11.87 -6.59
N ARG A 11 7.86 -12.36 -6.19
CA ARG A 11 7.31 -12.12 -4.84
C ARG A 11 8.16 -12.81 -3.77
N HIS A 12 7.97 -12.37 -2.52
CA HIS A 12 8.70 -12.88 -1.33
C HIS A 12 10.22 -12.64 -1.33
N ARG A 13 10.74 -11.80 -2.25
CA ARG A 13 12.15 -11.37 -2.33
C ARG A 13 12.39 -9.94 -1.82
N ASN A 14 11.49 -9.42 -0.98
CA ASN A 14 11.50 -8.03 -0.47
C ASN A 14 11.42 -6.91 -1.53
N ILE A 15 11.23 -7.23 -2.82
CA ILE A 15 11.18 -6.24 -3.91
C ILE A 15 10.12 -5.17 -3.66
N GLY A 16 8.91 -5.54 -3.23
CA GLY A 16 7.85 -4.58 -2.94
C GLY A 16 8.24 -3.58 -1.85
N SER A 17 8.91 -4.04 -0.78
CA SER A 17 9.40 -3.15 0.28
C SER A 17 10.52 -2.24 -0.20
N LEU A 18 11.44 -2.73 -1.05
CA LEU A 18 12.50 -1.90 -1.64
C LEU A 18 11.90 -0.79 -2.53
N LEU A 19 10.92 -1.13 -3.38
CA LEU A 19 10.21 -0.14 -4.20
C LEU A 19 9.54 0.93 -3.34
N LEU A 20 8.87 0.51 -2.26
CA LEU A 20 8.19 1.42 -1.34
C LEU A 20 9.18 2.32 -0.59
N GLN A 21 10.31 1.79 -0.13
CA GLN A 21 11.36 2.57 0.52
C GLN A 21 11.96 3.64 -0.39
N GLU A 22 12.26 3.30 -1.65
CA GLU A 22 12.77 4.26 -2.63
C GLU A 22 11.73 5.34 -2.97
N LEU A 23 10.44 4.98 -3.04
CA LEU A 23 9.35 5.95 -3.17
C LEU A 23 9.34 6.93 -1.98
N GLU A 24 9.34 6.40 -0.75
CA GLU A 24 9.31 7.24 0.45
C GLU A 24 10.52 8.17 0.55
N LYS A 25 11.72 7.70 0.16
CA LYS A 25 12.93 8.52 0.09
C LYS A 25 12.75 9.72 -0.84
N ARG A 26 12.21 9.50 -2.04
CA ARG A 26 11.91 10.58 -3.00
C ARG A 26 10.85 11.54 -2.46
N CYS A 27 9.80 11.01 -1.84
CA CYS A 27 8.78 11.83 -1.21
C CYS A 27 9.36 12.77 -0.14
N ARG A 28 10.25 12.27 0.73
CA ARG A 28 10.94 13.11 1.73
C ARG A 28 11.80 14.20 1.09
N GLN A 29 12.52 13.89 0.01
CA GLN A 29 13.31 14.88 -0.73
C GLN A 29 12.43 15.99 -1.35
N MET A 30 11.18 15.67 -1.67
CA MET A 30 10.21 16.60 -2.24
C MET A 30 9.34 17.31 -1.19
N ASN A 31 9.65 17.16 0.11
CA ASN A 31 8.83 17.66 1.22
C ASN A 31 7.37 17.15 1.19
N ILE A 32 7.13 15.95 0.65
CA ILE A 32 5.84 15.28 0.74
C ILE A 32 5.74 14.68 2.15
N HIS A 33 4.65 14.97 2.85
CA HIS A 33 4.47 14.60 4.25
C HIS A 33 3.61 13.37 4.49
N THR A 34 2.76 13.02 3.52
CA THR A 34 1.77 11.95 3.69
C THR A 34 1.65 11.15 2.40
N ILE A 35 1.69 9.83 2.50
CA ILE A 35 1.27 8.91 1.45
C ILE A 35 -0.11 8.37 1.80
N VAL A 36 -1.00 8.35 0.81
CA VAL A 36 -2.31 7.69 0.90
C VAL A 36 -2.44 6.67 -0.22
N LEU A 37 -3.05 5.53 0.07
CA LEU A 37 -3.34 4.51 -0.91
C LEU A 37 -4.60 3.74 -0.54
N ASN A 38 -5.09 2.95 -1.49
CA ASN A 38 -6.12 1.96 -1.23
C ASN A 38 -5.68 0.59 -1.74
N THR A 39 -6.14 -0.46 -1.06
CA THR A 39 -5.91 -1.84 -1.48
C THR A 39 -7.12 -2.71 -1.15
N GLN A 40 -7.33 -3.77 -1.90
CA GLN A 40 -8.32 -4.79 -1.56
C GLN A 40 -7.78 -5.75 -0.50
N ASP A 41 -8.67 -6.41 0.23
CA ASP A 41 -8.37 -7.52 1.14
C ASP A 41 -7.52 -8.64 0.49
N TYR A 42 -7.81 -8.98 -0.77
CA TYR A 42 -7.00 -9.91 -1.56
C TYR A 42 -5.72 -9.29 -2.16
N GLN A 43 -5.51 -7.98 -2.01
CA GLN A 43 -4.34 -7.23 -2.50
C GLN A 43 -3.38 -6.82 -1.37
N ALA A 44 -3.11 -7.75 -0.45
CA ALA A 44 -2.07 -7.64 0.57
C ALA A 44 -2.15 -6.41 1.51
N PRO A 45 -3.26 -6.20 2.24
CA PRO A 45 -3.36 -5.12 3.24
C PRO A 45 -2.25 -5.19 4.30
N VAL A 46 -1.91 -6.40 4.75
CA VAL A 46 -0.85 -6.68 5.73
C VAL A 46 0.54 -6.23 5.24
N PHE A 47 0.78 -6.18 3.93
CA PHE A 47 2.05 -5.69 3.38
C PHE A 47 2.25 -4.21 3.72
N TYR A 48 1.22 -3.38 3.54
CA TYR A 48 1.31 -1.94 3.79
C TYR A 48 1.40 -1.64 5.30
N GLU A 49 0.64 -2.36 6.12
CA GLU A 49 0.72 -2.24 7.59
C GLU A 49 2.14 -2.53 8.10
N LYS A 50 2.77 -3.62 7.60
CA LYS A 50 4.17 -3.95 7.94
C LYS A 50 5.18 -2.89 7.49
N ASN A 51 4.85 -2.08 6.49
CA ASN A 51 5.67 -0.96 6.04
C ASN A 51 5.27 0.36 6.73
N GLY A 52 4.51 0.32 7.83
CA GLY A 52 4.22 1.48 8.67
C GLY A 52 3.04 2.34 8.20
N PHE A 53 2.20 1.82 7.31
CA PHE A 53 0.92 2.44 6.99
C PHE A 53 -0.12 2.12 8.07
N ASN A 54 -1.00 3.08 8.33
CA ASN A 54 -2.12 2.95 9.25
C ASN A 54 -3.44 2.92 8.48
N LEU A 55 -4.40 2.12 8.96
CA LEU A 55 -5.75 2.09 8.42
C LEU A 55 -6.42 3.45 8.67
N ALA A 56 -6.80 4.13 7.58
CA ALA A 56 -7.56 5.37 7.62
C ALA A 56 -9.07 5.14 7.48
N GLY A 57 -9.47 4.06 6.81
CA GLY A 57 -10.86 3.68 6.64
C GLY A 57 -11.03 2.42 5.80
N GLN A 58 -12.23 1.86 5.78
CA GLN A 58 -12.56 0.70 4.96
C GLN A 58 -13.99 0.78 4.44
N ILE A 59 -14.24 0.15 3.28
CA ILE A 59 -15.56 -0.04 2.71
C ILE A 59 -15.77 -1.54 2.56
N ARG A 60 -16.82 -2.07 3.19
CA ARG A 60 -17.24 -3.47 3.05
C ARG A 60 -18.11 -3.63 1.82
N ASP A 61 -18.17 -4.86 1.32
CA ASP A 61 -18.97 -5.26 0.16
C ASP A 61 -18.64 -4.45 -1.09
N PHE A 62 -17.35 -4.19 -1.34
CA PHE A 62 -16.88 -3.39 -2.47
C PHE A 62 -15.66 -3.96 -3.21
N PRO A 63 -15.77 -4.19 -4.55
CA PRO A 63 -16.92 -3.92 -5.41
C PRO A 63 -18.01 -5.00 -5.36
N PHE A 64 -17.74 -6.12 -4.67
CA PHE A 64 -18.65 -7.26 -4.57
C PHE A 64 -18.92 -7.60 -3.10
N GLU A 65 -20.07 -8.21 -2.83
CA GLU A 65 -20.41 -8.74 -1.52
C GLU A 65 -19.30 -9.68 -1.00
N GLY A 66 -18.92 -9.51 0.26
CA GLY A 66 -17.86 -10.29 0.92
C GLY A 66 -16.43 -9.78 0.69
N THR A 67 -16.23 -8.66 -0.01
CA THR A 67 -14.89 -8.05 -0.22
C THR A 67 -14.74 -6.73 0.54
N ILE A 68 -13.52 -6.40 0.98
CA ILE A 68 -13.21 -5.16 1.68
C ILE A 68 -12.16 -4.34 0.92
N ARG A 69 -12.48 -3.06 0.69
CA ARG A 69 -11.52 -2.03 0.29
C ARG A 69 -10.96 -1.32 1.50
N TYR A 70 -9.65 -1.34 1.67
CA TYR A 70 -8.93 -0.60 2.70
C TYR A 70 -8.35 0.69 2.13
N PHE A 71 -8.41 1.77 2.91
CA PHE A 71 -7.71 3.02 2.68
C PHE A 71 -6.67 3.19 3.77
N LEU A 72 -5.42 3.37 3.38
CA LEU A 72 -4.30 3.45 4.29
C LEU A 72 -3.55 4.76 4.11
N SER A 73 -2.96 5.26 5.20
CA SER A 73 -2.11 6.44 5.17
C SER A 73 -0.84 6.25 6.00
N LYS A 74 0.23 6.91 5.58
CA LYS A 74 1.49 6.97 6.31
C LYS A 74 2.02 8.39 6.30
N ARG A 75 2.36 8.92 7.48
CA ARG A 75 3.15 10.13 7.62
C ARG A 75 4.62 9.79 7.40
N LEU A 76 5.32 10.56 6.55
CA LEU A 76 6.72 10.33 6.18
C LEU A 76 7.71 11.03 7.10
#